data_AF-A0A7C4LV68-F1
#
_entry.id   AF-A0A7C4LV68-F1
#
_cell.length_a   1.000
_cell.length_b   1.000
_cell.length_c   1.000
_cell.angle_alpha   90.00
_cell.angle_beta   90.00
_cell.angle_gamma   90.00
#
_symmetry.space_group_name_H-M   'P 1'
#
loop_
_entity.id
_entity.type
_entity.pdbx_description
1 polymer ?
#
loop_
_entity_poly.entity_id
_entity_poly.type
_entity_poly.pdbx_seq_one_letter_code
_entity_poly.pdbx_strand_id
1 'polypeptide(L)'
;MIKKIIIPVFLAVSIFPVVVLAGGGVSFGDSKFNTQEGEVVMVPIYLDVSPETIYTAKLVVNFPANLLEVTSFVFASGWIPVVKPGYDELNNNTGELIRTAGIPGGFTGRKLFGNLYFSAERSGAAYLRLGDGSLLLDGFNKNTFSKPSSVAIKISAAPNKVLDVQGVKISVPSGEVLFPSQLFDIRLELDDKELEDSRKLSPSVFFENFGSEPIPVDVHYKILDADSRNIYSGEDSLIVESSLVYRPKFGNLEIPGGRYSLVVQTSYNGGVEDEFVSDFSITALSEGRSSVAWYVWIGFGVVSIILLLVFIWLAKGRKKQI
;
A
#
# COMPACT_ATOMS: atom_id res chain seq x y z
N MET A 1 -23.93 -49.43 71.90
CA MET A 1 -23.85 -48.12 71.23
C MET A 1 -22.54 -48.04 70.45
N ILE A 2 -22.58 -48.26 69.13
CA ILE A 2 -21.38 -48.20 68.27
C ILE A 2 -21.45 -46.88 67.49
N LYS A 3 -20.52 -45.96 67.79
CA LYS A 3 -20.36 -44.68 67.09
C LYS A 3 -19.76 -44.94 65.70
N LYS A 4 -20.52 -44.66 64.64
CA LYS A 4 -20.02 -44.69 63.26
C LYS A 4 -19.07 -43.50 63.07
N ILE A 5 -17.79 -43.78 62.80
CA ILE A 5 -16.80 -42.79 62.39
C ILE A 5 -16.91 -42.66 60.87
N ILE A 6 -17.41 -41.52 60.40
CA ILE A 6 -17.45 -41.16 58.98
C ILE A 6 -16.09 -40.55 58.65
N ILE A 7 -15.29 -41.26 57.87
CA ILE A 7 -14.03 -40.75 57.31
C ILE A 7 -14.42 -39.93 56.06
N PRO A 8 -14.14 -38.62 56.00
CA PRO A 8 -14.37 -37.86 54.77
C PRO A 8 -13.28 -38.24 53.76
N VAL A 9 -13.69 -38.84 52.66
CA VAL A 9 -12.84 -39.02 51.48
C VAL A 9 -12.61 -37.64 50.86
N PHE A 10 -11.42 -37.07 51.06
CA PHE A 10 -10.97 -35.88 50.35
C PHE A 10 -10.69 -36.28 48.90
N LEU A 11 -11.65 -36.03 48.01
CA LEU A 11 -11.46 -36.16 46.57
C LEU A 11 -10.56 -35.01 46.11
N ALA A 12 -9.27 -35.26 45.97
CA ALA A 12 -8.33 -34.31 45.38
C ALA A 12 -8.69 -34.14 43.89
N VAL A 13 -9.46 -33.10 43.57
CA VAL A 13 -9.68 -32.66 42.19
C VAL A 13 -8.35 -32.11 41.69
N SER A 14 -7.61 -32.95 40.98
CA SER A 14 -6.40 -32.54 40.27
C SER A 14 -6.83 -31.61 39.14
N ILE A 15 -6.68 -30.30 39.37
CA ILE A 15 -6.88 -29.28 38.35
C ILE A 15 -5.67 -29.37 37.42
N PHE A 16 -5.72 -30.27 36.44
CA PHE A 16 -4.74 -30.22 35.36
C PHE A 16 -4.91 -28.87 34.67
N PRO A 17 -3.86 -28.04 34.54
CA PRO A 17 -3.96 -26.86 33.71
C PRO A 17 -4.35 -27.33 32.31
N VAL A 18 -5.51 -26.86 31.83
CA VAL A 18 -5.86 -26.99 30.43
C VAL A 18 -4.82 -26.17 29.69
N VAL A 19 -3.84 -26.83 29.08
CA VAL A 19 -2.93 -26.18 28.15
C VAL A 19 -3.78 -25.78 26.97
N VAL A 20 -4.19 -24.50 26.94
CA VAL A 20 -4.77 -23.91 25.74
C VAL A 20 -3.62 -23.82 24.75
N LEU A 21 -3.57 -24.75 23.80
CA LEU A 21 -2.72 -24.65 22.61
C LEU A 21 -3.27 -23.50 21.77
N ALA A 22 -2.92 -22.28 22.15
CA ALA A 22 -3.13 -21.12 21.31
C ALA A 22 -2.00 -21.13 20.27
N GLY A 23 -2.39 -21.10 19.00
CA GLY A 23 -1.50 -21.18 17.85
C GLY A 23 -1.86 -20.11 16.83
N GLY A 24 -0.88 -19.76 16.02
CA GLY A 24 -1.03 -18.78 14.96
C GLY A 24 -2.02 -19.26 13.90
N GLY A 25 -3.00 -18.41 13.61
CA GLY A 25 -3.89 -18.54 12.46
C GLY A 25 -3.46 -17.63 11.33
N VAL A 26 -4.00 -17.89 10.16
CA VAL A 26 -3.90 -16.99 9.00
C VAL A 26 -5.31 -16.78 8.49
N SER A 27 -5.67 -15.54 8.19
CA SER A 27 -7.00 -15.18 7.69
C SER A 27 -6.89 -14.37 6.40
N PHE A 28 -7.93 -14.47 5.57
CA PHE A 28 -8.13 -13.59 4.45
C PHE A 28 -8.95 -12.39 4.94
N GLY A 29 -8.71 -11.18 4.42
CA GLY A 29 -9.31 -9.96 4.96
C GLY A 29 -10.84 -9.98 5.00
N ASP A 30 -11.45 -10.64 4.01
CA ASP A 30 -12.90 -10.89 3.92
C ASP A 30 -13.22 -12.38 3.91
N SER A 31 -14.47 -12.71 4.24
CA SER A 31 -15.00 -14.08 4.18
C SER A 31 -15.31 -14.56 2.75
N LYS A 32 -15.39 -13.63 1.78
CA LYS A 32 -15.62 -13.89 0.35
C LYS A 32 -15.24 -12.67 -0.48
N PHE A 33 -14.85 -12.90 -1.73
CA PHE A 33 -14.62 -11.85 -2.74
C PHE A 33 -15.50 -12.09 -3.96
N ASN A 34 -15.85 -11.01 -4.67
CA ASN A 34 -16.56 -11.08 -5.96
C ASN A 34 -15.75 -10.33 -7.01
N THR A 35 -15.70 -10.88 -8.23
CA THR A 35 -14.99 -10.28 -9.37
C THR A 35 -15.65 -10.74 -10.67
N GLN A 36 -15.33 -10.12 -11.80
CA GLN A 36 -15.71 -10.60 -13.12
C GLN A 36 -14.54 -11.30 -13.82
N GLU A 37 -14.86 -12.17 -14.77
CA GLU A 37 -13.87 -12.78 -15.67
C GLU A 37 -13.10 -11.69 -16.42
N GLY A 38 -11.78 -11.78 -16.43
CA GLY A 38 -10.86 -10.77 -16.97
C GLY A 38 -10.50 -9.64 -16.01
N GLU A 39 -11.10 -9.55 -14.82
CA GLU A 39 -10.73 -8.56 -13.80
C GLU A 39 -9.69 -9.11 -12.81
N VAL A 40 -8.97 -8.19 -12.15
CA VAL A 40 -8.04 -8.52 -11.07
C VAL A 40 -8.72 -8.33 -9.71
N VAL A 41 -8.60 -9.33 -8.84
CA VAL A 41 -9.06 -9.29 -7.46
C VAL A 41 -7.88 -9.24 -6.48
N MET A 42 -7.91 -8.27 -5.56
CA MET A 42 -6.95 -8.16 -4.46
C MET A 42 -7.46 -8.90 -3.22
N VAL A 43 -6.66 -9.83 -2.71
CA VAL A 43 -6.92 -10.62 -1.52
C VAL A 43 -5.86 -10.31 -0.45
N PRO A 44 -6.19 -9.50 0.57
CA PRO A 44 -5.29 -9.26 1.70
C PRO A 44 -5.19 -10.49 2.60
N ILE A 45 -3.97 -10.85 3.01
CA ILE A 45 -3.67 -11.98 3.88
C ILE A 45 -3.14 -11.47 5.22
N TYR A 46 -3.78 -11.86 6.31
CA TYR A 46 -3.43 -11.52 7.68
C TYR A 46 -2.92 -12.73 8.44
N LEU A 47 -1.97 -12.49 9.35
CA LEU A 47 -1.54 -13.45 10.36
C LEU A 47 -2.17 -13.07 11.70
N ASP A 48 -2.86 -14.01 12.33
CA ASP A 48 -3.53 -13.87 13.61
C ASP A 48 -2.80 -14.68 14.67
N VAL A 49 -1.87 -14.03 15.36
CA VAL A 49 -0.87 -14.69 16.19
C VAL A 49 -1.20 -14.50 17.66
N SER A 50 -1.47 -15.59 18.37
CA SER A 50 -1.69 -15.57 19.82
C SER A 50 -1.38 -16.95 20.41
N PRO A 51 -0.72 -17.04 21.59
CA PRO A 51 -0.19 -15.96 22.43
C PRO A 51 1.31 -15.71 22.17
N GLU A 52 1.96 -16.60 21.42
CA GLU A 52 3.41 -16.64 21.17
C GLU A 52 3.78 -15.62 20.09
N THR A 53 4.88 -14.91 20.26
CA THR A 53 5.43 -13.99 19.25
C THR A 53 6.02 -14.79 18.10
N ILE A 54 5.67 -14.45 16.85
CA ILE A 54 6.32 -15.02 15.67
C ILE A 54 7.33 -14.05 15.08
N TYR A 55 8.34 -14.61 14.41
CA TYR A 55 9.40 -13.87 13.73
C TYR A 55 9.47 -14.20 12.25
N THR A 56 8.97 -15.37 11.84
CA THR A 56 9.00 -15.80 10.44
C THR A 56 7.67 -16.42 10.07
N ALA A 57 7.19 -16.11 8.87
CA ALA A 57 6.04 -16.75 8.27
C ALA A 57 6.41 -17.30 6.89
N LYS A 58 6.04 -18.56 6.63
CA LYS A 58 6.00 -19.17 5.31
C LYS A 58 4.54 -19.49 5.02
N LEU A 59 3.98 -18.93 3.96
CA LEU A 59 2.64 -19.26 3.51
C LEU A 59 2.72 -20.07 2.22
N VAL A 60 1.98 -21.16 2.19
CA VAL A 60 1.68 -21.91 0.97
C VAL A 60 0.21 -21.67 0.67
N VAL A 61 -0.08 -20.99 -0.43
CA VAL A 61 -1.45 -20.69 -0.87
C VAL A 61 -1.74 -21.53 -2.11
N ASN A 62 -2.76 -22.37 -2.03
CA ASN A 62 -3.26 -23.16 -3.15
C ASN A 62 -4.51 -22.51 -3.73
N PHE A 63 -4.60 -22.49 -5.07
CA PHE A 63 -5.70 -21.89 -5.82
C PHE A 63 -6.01 -22.72 -7.07
N PRO A 64 -7.25 -22.65 -7.60
CA PRO A 64 -7.60 -23.34 -8.84
C PRO A 64 -7.02 -22.61 -10.07
N ALA A 65 -5.90 -23.10 -10.59
CA ALA A 65 -5.20 -22.60 -11.78
C ALA A 65 -6.07 -22.44 -13.04
N ASN A 66 -7.19 -23.16 -13.12
CA ASN A 66 -8.12 -23.07 -14.24
C ASN A 66 -9.13 -21.90 -14.12
N LEU A 67 -9.20 -21.24 -12.96
CA LEU A 67 -10.11 -20.13 -12.67
C LEU A 67 -9.36 -18.85 -12.27
N LEU A 68 -8.18 -18.97 -11.68
CA LEU A 68 -7.40 -17.87 -11.15
C LEU A 68 -5.94 -18.02 -11.54
N GLU A 69 -5.33 -16.90 -11.90
CA GLU A 69 -3.90 -16.77 -12.11
C GLU A 69 -3.34 -15.74 -11.12
N VAL A 70 -2.28 -16.07 -10.38
CA VAL A 70 -1.62 -15.05 -9.53
C VAL A 70 -0.85 -14.11 -10.44
N THR A 71 -1.18 -12.82 -10.35
CA THR A 71 -0.48 -11.76 -11.09
C THR A 71 0.65 -11.18 -10.27
N SER A 72 0.45 -10.97 -8.97
CA SER A 72 1.48 -10.46 -8.07
C SER A 72 1.19 -10.75 -6.60
N PHE A 73 2.23 -10.66 -5.77
CA PHE A 73 2.11 -10.64 -4.32
C PHE A 73 3.00 -9.54 -3.75
N VAL A 74 2.43 -8.66 -2.93
CA VAL A 74 3.14 -7.54 -2.31
C VAL A 74 3.17 -7.72 -0.81
N PHE A 75 4.37 -7.84 -0.24
CA PHE A 75 4.56 -7.89 1.21
C PHE A 75 4.14 -6.57 1.86
N ALA A 76 3.51 -6.65 3.03
CA ALA A 76 3.24 -5.46 3.83
C ALA A 76 4.54 -4.88 4.42
N SER A 77 4.51 -3.61 4.81
CA SER A 77 5.68 -2.93 5.37
C SER A 77 6.23 -3.65 6.62
N GLY A 78 7.55 -3.73 6.72
CA GLY A 78 8.27 -4.34 7.84
C GLY A 78 8.57 -5.84 7.68
N TRP A 79 8.00 -6.50 6.67
CA TRP A 79 8.39 -7.85 6.29
C TRP A 79 9.66 -7.83 5.44
N ILE A 80 10.57 -8.75 5.72
CA ILE A 80 11.81 -8.98 4.96
C ILE A 80 11.65 -10.29 4.20
N PRO A 81 11.45 -10.25 2.87
CA PRO A 81 11.25 -11.45 2.06
C PRO A 81 12.45 -12.38 2.07
N VAL A 82 12.20 -13.68 1.99
CA VAL A 82 13.22 -14.72 1.80
C VAL A 82 13.15 -15.21 0.35
N VAL A 83 13.92 -14.57 -0.53
CA VAL A 83 13.93 -14.87 -1.96
C VAL A 83 14.86 -16.06 -2.24
N LYS A 84 14.33 -17.28 -2.12
CA LYS A 84 15.06 -18.53 -2.38
C LYS A 84 14.11 -19.63 -2.90
N PRO A 85 14.58 -20.55 -3.77
CA PRO A 85 13.82 -21.74 -4.14
C PRO A 85 13.34 -22.51 -2.91
N GLY A 86 12.09 -22.97 -2.95
CA GLY A 86 11.36 -23.64 -1.86
C GLY A 86 10.78 -22.72 -0.79
N TYR A 87 11.05 -21.42 -0.86
CA TYR A 87 10.60 -20.40 0.11
C TYR A 87 9.91 -19.21 -0.54
N ASP A 88 10.19 -18.96 -1.82
CA ASP A 88 9.54 -17.96 -2.63
C ASP A 88 9.35 -18.51 -4.04
N GLU A 89 8.13 -18.98 -4.33
CA GLU A 89 7.80 -19.66 -5.58
C GLU A 89 6.39 -19.30 -6.02
N LEU A 90 6.17 -19.27 -7.33
CA LEU A 90 4.84 -19.17 -7.91
C LEU A 90 4.73 -20.16 -9.06
N ASN A 91 3.70 -21.00 -9.02
CA ASN A 91 3.35 -21.90 -10.09
C ASN A 91 1.86 -21.75 -10.44
N ASN A 92 1.59 -20.91 -11.45
CA ASN A 92 0.24 -20.70 -11.98
C ASN A 92 -0.32 -21.92 -12.72
N ASN A 93 0.51 -22.90 -13.12
CA ASN A 93 0.01 -24.12 -13.78
C ASN A 93 -0.59 -25.10 -12.78
N THR A 94 0.05 -25.26 -11.62
CA THR A 94 -0.41 -26.16 -10.56
C THR A 94 -1.27 -25.47 -9.50
N GLY A 95 -1.30 -24.14 -9.51
CA GLY A 95 -2.10 -23.36 -8.58
C GLY A 95 -1.49 -23.27 -7.19
N GLU A 96 -0.19 -22.97 -7.10
CA GLU A 96 0.53 -22.86 -5.84
C GLU A 96 1.40 -21.60 -5.77
N LEU A 97 1.31 -20.92 -4.64
CA LEU A 97 2.12 -19.76 -4.29
C LEU A 97 2.80 -20.01 -2.95
N ILE A 98 4.12 -19.84 -2.89
CA ILE A 98 4.90 -19.90 -1.66
C ILE A 98 5.50 -18.53 -1.41
N ARG A 99 5.22 -17.93 -0.25
CA ARG A 99 5.82 -16.66 0.19
C ARG A 99 6.33 -16.77 1.60
N THR A 100 7.62 -16.47 1.78
CA THR A 100 8.28 -16.51 3.10
C THR A 100 8.86 -15.15 3.43
N ALA A 101 8.66 -14.69 4.66
CA ALA A 101 9.30 -13.48 5.16
C ALA A 101 9.56 -13.55 6.67
N GLY A 102 10.63 -12.87 7.09
CA GLY A 102 10.91 -12.57 8.48
C GLY A 102 10.39 -11.18 8.87
N ILE A 103 10.14 -10.94 10.15
CA ILE A 103 9.80 -9.62 10.68
C ILE A 103 10.68 -9.28 11.88
N PRO A 104 11.52 -8.24 11.79
CA PRO A 104 12.36 -7.80 12.90
C PRO A 104 11.54 -7.48 14.14
N GLY A 105 12.02 -7.90 15.31
CA GLY A 105 11.35 -7.69 16.60
C GLY A 105 10.16 -8.61 16.88
N GLY A 106 9.68 -9.35 15.86
CA GLY A 106 8.53 -10.23 15.98
C GLY A 106 7.21 -9.48 16.20
N PHE A 107 6.10 -10.21 16.25
CA PHE A 107 4.82 -9.66 16.71
C PHE A 107 3.88 -10.70 17.30
N THR A 108 2.91 -10.21 18.08
CA THR A 108 1.72 -10.91 18.56
C THR A 108 0.50 -10.07 18.17
N GLY A 109 -0.65 -10.71 17.94
CA GLY A 109 -1.88 -10.09 17.45
C GLY A 109 -2.08 -10.27 15.96
N ARG A 110 -2.96 -9.45 15.36
CA ARG A 110 -3.27 -9.48 13.93
C ARG A 110 -2.33 -8.55 13.15
N LYS A 111 -1.72 -9.03 12.07
CA LYS A 111 -0.87 -8.21 11.17
C LYS A 111 -1.08 -8.60 9.71
N LEU A 112 -1.09 -7.61 8.82
CA LEU A 112 -1.10 -7.85 7.38
C LEU A 112 0.23 -8.47 6.96
N PHE A 113 0.18 -9.61 6.28
CA PHE A 113 1.35 -10.26 5.69
C PHE A 113 1.66 -9.66 4.31
N GLY A 114 0.62 -9.52 3.50
CA GLY A 114 0.71 -8.95 2.17
C GLY A 114 -0.61 -9.02 1.42
N ASN A 115 -0.60 -8.45 0.22
CA ASN A 115 -1.72 -8.44 -0.70
C ASN A 115 -1.43 -9.38 -1.87
N LEU A 116 -2.32 -10.32 -2.11
CA LEU A 116 -2.26 -11.26 -3.21
C LEU A 116 -3.22 -10.84 -4.31
N TYR A 117 -2.73 -10.71 -5.53
CA TYR A 117 -3.55 -10.29 -6.67
C TYR A 117 -3.74 -11.47 -7.61
N PHE A 118 -5.00 -11.71 -7.99
CA PHE A 118 -5.36 -12.73 -8.96
C PHE A 118 -6.06 -12.11 -10.17
N SER A 119 -5.67 -12.53 -11.37
CA SER A 119 -6.50 -12.40 -12.56
C SER A 119 -7.57 -13.50 -12.55
N ALA A 120 -8.81 -13.14 -12.87
CA ALA A 120 -9.93 -14.05 -12.94
C ALA A 120 -10.09 -14.63 -14.34
N GLU A 121 -9.47 -15.78 -14.59
CA GLU A 121 -9.38 -16.38 -15.94
C GLU A 121 -10.71 -16.92 -16.46
N ARG A 122 -11.58 -17.43 -15.57
CA ARG A 122 -12.88 -18.00 -15.95
C ARG A 122 -13.92 -17.79 -14.87
N SER A 123 -15.16 -17.57 -15.29
CA SER A 123 -16.32 -17.59 -14.40
C SER A 123 -16.48 -18.90 -13.64
N GLY A 124 -16.86 -18.79 -12.36
CA GLY A 124 -16.92 -19.93 -11.44
C GLY A 124 -16.80 -19.54 -9.97
N ALA A 125 -16.64 -20.54 -9.11
CA ALA A 125 -16.34 -20.35 -7.70
C ALA A 125 -14.96 -20.93 -7.40
N ALA A 126 -13.99 -20.06 -7.16
CA ALA A 126 -12.63 -20.43 -6.81
C ALA A 126 -12.47 -20.45 -5.28
N TYR A 127 -11.75 -21.45 -4.76
CA TYR A 127 -11.45 -21.55 -3.34
C TYR A 127 -9.94 -21.42 -3.13
N LEU A 128 -9.54 -20.35 -2.46
CA LEU A 128 -8.18 -20.21 -1.97
C LEU A 128 -8.04 -20.98 -0.67
N ARG A 129 -6.94 -21.72 -0.52
CA ARG A 129 -6.66 -22.52 0.66
C ARG A 129 -5.22 -22.32 1.09
N LEU A 130 -4.98 -22.34 2.40
CA LEU A 130 -3.63 -22.50 2.89
C LEU A 130 -3.24 -23.97 2.92
N GLY A 131 -2.11 -24.26 2.28
CA GLY A 131 -1.51 -25.58 2.25
C GLY A 131 -0.79 -25.91 3.55
N ASP A 132 -0.64 -27.22 3.79
CA ASP A 132 -0.04 -27.80 4.99
C ASP A 132 1.46 -27.46 5.15
N GLY A 133 2.11 -26.97 4.09
CA GLY A 133 3.49 -26.50 4.12
C GLY A 133 3.69 -25.11 4.73
N SER A 134 2.62 -24.48 5.24
CA SER A 134 2.67 -23.16 5.88
C SER A 134 3.24 -23.25 7.30
N LEU A 135 4.07 -22.27 7.68
CA LEU A 135 4.78 -22.21 8.94
C LEU A 135 4.66 -20.82 9.56
N LEU A 136 4.45 -20.77 10.88
CA LEU A 136 4.56 -19.55 11.68
C LEU A 136 5.55 -19.83 12.80
N LEU A 137 6.78 -19.33 12.68
CA LEU A 137 7.89 -19.70 13.55
C LEU A 137 8.11 -18.66 14.64
N ASP A 138 8.22 -19.14 15.88
CA ASP A 138 8.61 -18.33 17.04
C ASP A 138 10.13 -18.10 17.12
N GLY A 139 10.58 -17.45 18.19
CA GLY A 139 12.01 -17.16 18.42
C GLY A 139 12.89 -18.41 18.64
N PHE A 140 12.28 -19.58 18.84
CA PHE A 140 12.95 -20.87 18.99
C PHE A 140 12.80 -21.75 17.74
N ASN A 141 12.28 -21.20 16.63
CA ASN A 141 11.92 -21.92 15.41
C ASN A 141 10.85 -23.01 15.59
N LYS A 142 10.05 -22.93 16.66
CA LYS A 142 8.89 -23.80 16.85
C LYS A 142 7.77 -23.32 15.93
N ASN A 143 7.19 -24.24 15.16
CA ASN A 143 6.01 -23.93 14.36
C ASN A 143 4.77 -23.80 15.27
N THR A 144 4.11 -22.66 15.17
CA THR A 144 2.91 -22.30 15.91
C THR A 144 1.66 -22.32 15.03
N PHE A 145 1.80 -22.55 13.73
CA PHE A 145 0.69 -22.63 12.78
C PHE A 145 -0.24 -23.80 13.13
N SER A 146 -1.53 -23.51 13.34
CA SER A 146 -2.49 -24.52 13.79
C SER A 146 -3.85 -24.47 13.09
N LYS A 147 -4.08 -23.45 12.24
CA LYS A 147 -5.38 -23.22 11.60
C LYS A 147 -5.21 -22.88 10.12
N PRO A 148 -5.35 -23.86 9.22
CA PRO A 148 -5.53 -23.54 7.81
C PRO A 148 -6.84 -22.80 7.63
N SER A 149 -6.84 -21.83 6.72
CA SER A 149 -8.04 -21.08 6.33
C SER A 149 -8.31 -21.24 4.85
N SER A 150 -9.56 -21.02 4.48
CA SER A 150 -9.99 -20.99 3.09
C SER A 150 -10.94 -19.84 2.85
N VAL A 151 -10.87 -19.22 1.68
CA VAL A 151 -11.80 -18.16 1.25
C VAL A 151 -12.31 -18.44 -0.16
N ALA A 152 -13.56 -18.07 -0.41
CA ALA A 152 -14.18 -18.21 -1.73
C ALA A 152 -14.06 -16.89 -2.52
N ILE A 153 -13.69 -17.00 -3.80
CA ILE A 153 -13.77 -15.94 -4.80
C ILE A 153 -14.85 -16.34 -5.81
N LYS A 154 -15.91 -15.55 -5.90
CA LYS A 154 -16.97 -15.73 -6.89
C LYS A 154 -16.64 -14.91 -8.12
N ILE A 155 -16.48 -15.58 -9.26
CA ILE A 155 -16.16 -14.98 -10.55
C ILE A 155 -17.41 -15.04 -11.42
N SER A 156 -18.01 -13.90 -11.73
CA SER A 156 -19.10 -13.81 -12.71
C SER A 156 -18.55 -13.71 -14.13
N ALA A 157 -19.30 -14.21 -15.12
CA ALA A 157 -18.92 -14.05 -16.52
C ALA A 157 -18.83 -12.57 -16.89
N ALA A 158 -17.85 -12.23 -17.74
CA ALA A 158 -17.76 -10.90 -18.32
C ALA A 158 -19.04 -10.60 -19.11
N PRO A 159 -19.56 -9.35 -19.08
CA PRO A 159 -20.65 -8.99 -19.96
C PRO A 159 -20.21 -9.15 -21.42
N ASN A 160 -20.98 -9.89 -22.21
CA ASN A 160 -20.77 -9.96 -23.66
C ASN A 160 -20.73 -8.52 -24.20
N LYS A 161 -19.59 -8.10 -24.76
CA LYS A 161 -19.45 -6.81 -25.43
C LYS A 161 -20.25 -6.88 -26.73
N VAL A 162 -21.55 -6.58 -26.66
CA VAL A 162 -22.36 -6.32 -27.85
C VAL A 162 -21.88 -4.98 -28.39
N LEU A 163 -20.96 -5.03 -29.36
CA LEU A 163 -20.69 -3.87 -30.20
C LEU A 163 -21.94 -3.65 -31.04
N ASP A 164 -22.82 -2.75 -30.61
CA ASP A 164 -23.84 -2.19 -31.49
C ASP A 164 -23.16 -1.22 -32.46
N VAL A 165 -22.54 -1.80 -33.49
CA VAL A 165 -22.22 -1.07 -34.72
C VAL A 165 -23.37 -1.37 -35.66
N GLN A 166 -24.14 -0.33 -35.96
CA GLN A 166 -25.24 -0.33 -36.91
C GLN A 166 -24.94 -1.20 -38.15
N GLY A 167 -25.50 -2.42 -38.15
CA GLY A 167 -25.95 -3.11 -39.36
C GLY A 167 -24.94 -3.67 -40.36
N VAL A 168 -23.65 -3.88 -40.02
CA VAL A 168 -22.74 -4.58 -40.95
C VAL A 168 -22.21 -5.88 -40.36
N LYS A 169 -22.77 -7.01 -40.80
CA LYS A 169 -22.13 -8.32 -40.65
C LYS A 169 -20.95 -8.41 -41.62
N ILE A 170 -19.73 -8.23 -41.12
CA ILE A 170 -18.51 -8.69 -41.81
C ILE A 170 -18.13 -10.05 -41.23
N SER A 171 -18.21 -11.09 -42.04
CA SER A 171 -17.55 -12.37 -41.75
C SER A 171 -16.07 -12.23 -42.09
N VAL A 172 -15.21 -12.21 -41.08
CA VAL A 172 -13.74 -12.24 -41.27
C VAL A 172 -13.30 -13.71 -41.28
N PRO A 173 -12.49 -14.17 -42.25
CA PRO A 173 -11.97 -15.53 -42.25
C PRO A 173 -10.97 -15.72 -41.11
N SER A 174 -11.00 -16.91 -40.52
CA SER A 174 -10.02 -17.40 -39.55
C SER A 174 -8.61 -17.36 -40.15
N GLY A 175 -7.90 -16.28 -39.89
CA GLY A 175 -6.46 -16.15 -40.04
C GLY A 175 -5.94 -15.56 -38.74
N GLU A 176 -5.00 -16.25 -38.11
CA GLU A 176 -4.33 -15.82 -36.89
C GLU A 176 -3.82 -14.38 -37.05
N VAL A 177 -4.47 -13.45 -36.36
CA VAL A 177 -3.87 -12.14 -36.09
C VAL A 177 -3.30 -12.23 -34.69
N LEU A 178 -2.00 -12.53 -34.61
CA LEU A 178 -1.20 -12.32 -33.40
C LEU A 178 -1.10 -10.80 -33.17
N PHE A 179 -2.10 -10.23 -32.51
CA PHE A 179 -1.88 -9.03 -31.73
C PHE A 179 -1.28 -9.47 -30.39
N PRO A 180 -0.12 -8.94 -29.94
CA PRO A 180 0.20 -9.02 -28.53
C PRO A 180 -0.84 -8.16 -27.83
N SER A 181 -1.88 -8.77 -27.26
CA SER A 181 -2.90 -8.06 -26.48
C SER A 181 -2.36 -7.75 -25.09
N GLN A 182 -1.25 -7.01 -25.02
CA GLN A 182 -0.81 -6.36 -23.80
C GLN A 182 -1.45 -4.97 -23.79
N LEU A 183 -2.56 -4.87 -23.07
CA LEU A 183 -3.18 -3.58 -22.76
C LEU A 183 -2.40 -2.99 -21.59
N PHE A 184 -1.31 -2.30 -21.90
CA PHE A 184 -0.59 -1.47 -20.94
C PHE A 184 -1.53 -0.38 -20.44
N ASP A 185 -1.73 -0.28 -19.13
CA ASP A 185 -2.54 0.77 -18.52
C ASP A 185 -1.61 1.67 -17.70
N ILE A 186 -1.43 2.90 -18.17
CA ILE A 186 -0.64 3.91 -17.48
C ILE A 186 -1.60 5.01 -17.01
N ARG A 187 -1.54 5.37 -15.73
CA ARG A 187 -2.40 6.41 -15.15
C ARG A 187 -1.59 7.40 -14.33
N LEU A 188 -1.94 8.67 -14.44
CA LEU A 188 -1.39 9.76 -13.64
C LEU A 188 -2.41 10.21 -12.61
N GLU A 189 -2.02 10.20 -11.33
CA GLU A 189 -2.81 10.76 -10.24
C GLU A 189 -2.01 11.80 -9.46
N LEU A 190 -2.71 12.81 -8.95
CA LEU A 190 -2.17 13.81 -8.02
C LEU A 190 -2.85 13.61 -6.67
N ASP A 191 -2.06 13.54 -5.60
CA ASP A 191 -2.58 13.42 -4.23
C ASP A 191 -3.50 14.59 -3.88
N ASP A 192 -3.07 15.82 -4.23
CA ASP A 192 -3.84 17.05 -4.06
C ASP A 192 -3.76 17.90 -5.34
N LYS A 193 -4.91 18.45 -5.76
CA LYS A 193 -5.01 19.38 -6.91
C LYS A 193 -4.99 20.85 -6.50
N GLU A 194 -5.11 21.13 -5.21
CA GLU A 194 -5.04 22.47 -4.62
C GLU A 194 -3.95 22.47 -3.55
N LEU A 195 -2.80 23.05 -3.88
CA LEU A 195 -1.61 23.04 -3.06
C LEU A 195 -1.43 24.38 -2.36
N GLU A 196 -0.98 24.38 -1.11
CA GLU A 196 -0.54 25.59 -0.42
C GLU A 196 0.90 26.00 -0.80
N ASP A 197 1.69 25.02 -1.28
CA ASP A 197 3.11 25.16 -1.55
C ASP A 197 3.51 24.18 -2.66
N SER A 198 4.36 24.61 -3.60
CA SER A 198 4.83 23.77 -4.72
C SER A 198 5.57 22.52 -4.26
N ARG A 199 6.17 22.54 -3.06
CA ARG A 199 6.88 21.40 -2.47
C ARG A 199 5.95 20.27 -2.02
N LYS A 200 4.64 20.52 -1.95
CA LYS A 200 3.62 19.50 -1.65
C LYS A 200 3.16 18.73 -2.90
N LEU A 201 3.62 19.10 -4.10
CA LEU A 201 3.28 18.40 -5.32
C LEU A 201 3.78 16.94 -5.25
N SER A 202 2.83 16.00 -5.18
CA SER A 202 3.06 14.57 -5.04
C SER A 202 2.23 13.79 -6.07
N PRO A 203 2.72 13.65 -7.31
CA PRO A 203 2.11 12.82 -8.33
C PRO A 203 2.53 11.37 -8.17
N SER A 204 1.62 10.47 -8.53
CA SER A 204 1.87 9.05 -8.71
C SER A 204 1.55 8.65 -10.14
N VAL A 205 2.51 8.03 -10.82
CA VAL A 205 2.34 7.41 -12.14
C VAL A 205 2.25 5.91 -11.93
N PHE A 206 1.11 5.34 -12.25
CA PHE A 206 0.82 3.92 -12.14
C PHE A 206 1.08 3.29 -13.48
N PHE A 207 1.97 2.31 -13.53
CA PHE A 207 2.14 1.40 -14.64
C PHE A 207 1.50 0.08 -14.25
N GLU A 208 0.52 -0.37 -15.01
CA GLU A 208 -0.23 -1.59 -14.78
C GLU A 208 -0.29 -2.41 -16.08
N ASN A 209 -0.34 -3.72 -15.93
CA ASN A 209 -0.42 -4.67 -17.06
C ASN A 209 0.79 -4.61 -18.01
N PHE A 210 2.00 -4.34 -17.49
CA PHE A 210 3.26 -4.25 -18.25
C PHE A 210 3.85 -5.59 -18.73
N GLY A 211 3.01 -6.61 -18.84
CA GLY A 211 3.42 -7.94 -19.25
C GLY A 211 4.28 -8.63 -18.20
N SER A 212 4.85 -9.78 -18.58
CA SER A 212 5.66 -10.63 -17.70
C SER A 212 7.17 -10.44 -17.89
N GLU A 213 7.58 -9.71 -18.91
CA GLU A 213 8.98 -9.38 -19.18
C GLU A 213 9.27 -7.97 -18.70
N PRO A 214 10.44 -7.69 -18.10
CA PRO A 214 10.82 -6.33 -17.73
C PRO A 214 10.90 -5.43 -18.97
N ILE A 215 10.08 -4.38 -18.99
CA ILE A 215 10.02 -3.40 -20.07
C ILE A 215 10.72 -2.11 -19.60
N PRO A 216 11.75 -1.63 -20.32
CA PRO A 216 12.28 -0.30 -20.09
C PRO A 216 11.25 0.75 -20.53
N VAL A 217 10.96 1.71 -19.66
CA VAL A 217 10.03 2.81 -19.89
C VAL A 217 10.75 4.12 -19.59
N ASP A 218 10.88 4.96 -20.60
CA ASP A 218 11.41 6.31 -20.44
C ASP A 218 10.25 7.25 -20.09
N VAL A 219 10.43 8.05 -19.05
CA VAL A 219 9.41 8.96 -18.52
C VAL A 219 9.95 10.38 -18.56
N HIS A 220 9.28 11.25 -19.31
CA HIS A 220 9.55 12.68 -19.31
C HIS A 220 8.38 13.41 -18.66
N TYR A 221 8.64 14.31 -17.71
CA TYR A 221 7.60 15.08 -17.07
C TYR A 221 7.93 16.56 -17.09
N LYS A 222 6.91 17.39 -17.35
CA LYS A 222 7.02 18.84 -17.41
C LYS A 222 5.87 19.51 -16.67
N ILE A 223 6.15 20.66 -16.06
CA ILE A 223 5.12 21.52 -15.50
C ILE A 223 4.94 22.70 -16.43
N LEU A 224 3.70 22.96 -16.82
CA LEU A 224 3.31 24.09 -17.64
C LEU A 224 2.57 25.11 -16.77
N ASP A 225 2.83 26.40 -16.99
CA ASP A 225 2.02 27.47 -16.41
C ASP A 225 0.70 27.67 -17.16
N ALA A 226 -0.12 28.62 -16.68
CA ALA A 226 -1.41 28.95 -17.30
C ALA A 226 -1.32 29.41 -18.77
N ASP A 227 -0.14 29.88 -19.21
CA ASP A 227 0.13 30.29 -20.59
C ASP A 227 0.74 29.13 -21.41
N SER A 228 0.70 27.90 -20.88
CA SER A 228 1.31 26.70 -21.46
C SER A 228 2.83 26.78 -21.63
N ARG A 229 3.51 27.68 -20.89
CA ARG A 229 4.96 27.76 -20.91
C ARG A 229 5.54 26.72 -19.97
N ASN A 230 6.54 26.01 -20.44
CA ASN A 230 7.28 25.03 -19.65
C ASN A 230 8.13 25.77 -18.59
N ILE A 231 7.87 25.49 -17.31
CA ILE A 231 8.60 26.07 -16.17
C ILE A 231 9.46 25.06 -15.43
N TYR A 232 9.26 23.77 -15.68
CA TYR A 232 10.03 22.68 -15.08
C TYR A 232 10.01 21.47 -15.99
N SER A 233 11.12 20.74 -16.06
CA SER A 233 11.18 19.44 -16.74
C SER A 233 12.10 18.49 -15.98
N GLY A 234 11.76 17.22 -16.02
CA GLY A 234 12.57 16.12 -15.53
C GLY A 234 12.37 14.88 -16.39
N GLU A 235 13.30 13.96 -16.28
CA GLU A 235 13.27 12.69 -16.99
C GLU A 235 13.77 11.56 -16.08
N ASP A 236 13.30 10.35 -16.33
CA ASP A 236 13.72 9.14 -15.63
C ASP A 236 13.58 7.94 -16.56
N SER A 237 14.33 6.88 -16.29
CA SER A 237 14.23 5.62 -17.04
C SER A 237 13.96 4.49 -16.06
N LEU A 238 12.83 3.82 -16.26
CA LEU A 238 12.28 2.84 -15.35
C LEU A 238 12.34 1.45 -15.98
N ILE A 239 12.47 0.43 -15.15
CA ILE A 239 12.24 -0.95 -15.57
C ILE A 239 10.91 -1.37 -14.95
N VAL A 240 9.90 -1.54 -15.78
CA VAL A 240 8.55 -1.93 -15.37
C VAL A 240 8.36 -3.40 -15.67
N GLU A 241 8.09 -4.20 -14.64
CA GLU A 241 7.75 -5.61 -14.80
C GLU A 241 6.24 -5.74 -15.04
N SER A 242 5.48 -6.29 -14.09
CA SER A 242 4.01 -6.35 -14.23
C SER A 242 3.33 -5.04 -13.86
N SER A 243 3.87 -4.33 -12.86
CA SER A 243 3.37 -3.05 -12.39
C SER A 243 4.43 -2.25 -11.65
N LEU A 244 4.29 -0.93 -11.64
CA LEU A 244 5.17 -0.01 -10.92
C LEU A 244 4.39 1.25 -10.52
N VAL A 245 4.57 1.72 -9.29
CA VAL A 245 4.13 3.07 -8.90
C VAL A 245 5.34 3.98 -8.84
N TYR A 246 5.50 4.79 -9.87
CA TYR A 246 6.55 5.79 -9.95
C TYR A 246 6.09 7.11 -9.32
N ARG A 247 6.96 7.75 -8.54
CA ARG A 247 6.72 9.07 -7.95
C ARG A 247 7.81 10.03 -8.42
N PRO A 248 7.52 10.92 -9.38
CA PRO A 248 8.45 11.93 -9.84
C PRO A 248 8.98 12.78 -8.67
N LYS A 249 10.28 13.11 -8.69
CA LYS A 249 10.93 13.91 -7.65
C LYS A 249 11.28 15.28 -8.21
N PHE A 250 10.66 16.32 -7.67
CA PHE A 250 10.80 17.69 -8.19
C PHE A 250 11.96 18.51 -7.59
N GLY A 251 12.79 17.92 -6.71
CA GLY A 251 13.90 18.63 -6.07
C GLY A 251 13.44 19.87 -5.29
N ASN A 252 14.14 21.01 -5.48
CA ASN A 252 13.73 22.32 -4.94
C ASN A 252 12.81 23.06 -5.92
N LEU A 253 11.63 22.50 -6.17
CA LEU A 253 10.63 23.18 -6.99
C LEU A 253 10.01 24.36 -6.23
N GLU A 254 10.34 25.58 -6.65
CA GLU A 254 9.80 26.83 -6.14
C GLU A 254 9.08 27.56 -7.28
N ILE A 255 7.76 27.40 -7.36
CA ILE A 255 6.92 28.08 -8.34
C ILE A 255 5.84 28.90 -7.61
N PRO A 256 5.49 30.10 -8.13
CA PRO A 256 4.57 31.00 -7.45
C PRO A 256 3.14 30.44 -7.39
N GLY A 257 2.27 31.14 -6.65
CA GLY A 257 0.84 30.83 -6.68
C GLY A 257 0.25 31.04 -8.08
N GLY A 258 -0.58 30.11 -8.54
CA GLY A 258 -1.08 30.09 -9.91
C GLY A 258 -1.77 28.78 -10.29
N ARG A 259 -2.16 28.67 -11.56
CA ARG A 259 -2.66 27.43 -12.16
C ARG A 259 -1.58 26.81 -13.03
N TYR A 260 -1.50 25.49 -12.97
CA TYR A 260 -0.46 24.71 -13.62
C TYR A 260 -1.02 23.39 -14.15
N SER A 261 -0.33 22.83 -15.12
CA SER A 261 -0.60 21.47 -15.62
C SER A 261 0.68 20.65 -15.51
N LEU A 262 0.58 19.49 -14.86
CA LEU A 262 1.62 18.47 -14.91
C LEU A 262 1.37 17.60 -16.14
N VAL A 263 2.36 17.53 -17.02
CA VAL A 263 2.33 16.64 -18.19
C VAL A 263 3.38 15.56 -17.97
N VAL A 264 2.97 14.29 -18.08
CA VAL A 264 3.85 13.12 -18.05
C VAL A 264 3.75 12.42 -19.39
N GLN A 265 4.88 12.23 -20.04
CA GLN A 265 5.04 11.53 -21.30
C GLN A 265 5.82 10.24 -21.02
N THR A 266 5.35 9.12 -21.54
CA THR A 266 6.01 7.82 -21.40
C THR A 266 6.34 7.25 -22.76
N SER A 267 7.54 6.70 -22.93
CA SER A 267 7.96 6.00 -24.14
C SER A 267 8.42 4.60 -23.80
N TYR A 268 7.90 3.59 -24.51
CA TYR A 268 8.26 2.19 -24.28
C TYR A 268 8.13 1.33 -25.54
N ASN A 269 8.63 0.09 -25.47
CA ASN A 269 8.57 -0.90 -26.54
C ASN A 269 9.03 -0.40 -27.93
N GLY A 270 10.06 0.45 -27.97
CA GLY A 270 10.68 0.92 -29.21
C GLY A 270 9.89 1.99 -29.98
N GLY A 271 8.92 2.66 -29.36
CA GLY A 271 8.25 3.85 -29.94
C GLY A 271 6.76 4.02 -29.63
N VAL A 272 6.22 3.33 -28.62
CA VAL A 272 4.88 3.63 -28.10
C VAL A 272 5.00 4.82 -27.16
N GLU A 273 4.33 5.92 -27.48
CA GLU A 273 4.34 7.16 -26.71
C GLU A 273 2.93 7.46 -26.18
N ASP A 274 2.82 7.71 -24.87
CA ASP A 274 1.60 8.18 -24.23
C ASP A 274 1.83 9.51 -23.52
N GLU A 275 0.79 10.33 -23.42
CA GLU A 275 0.80 11.61 -22.72
C GLU A 275 -0.37 11.71 -21.75
N PHE A 276 -0.05 12.05 -20.50
CA PHE A 276 -0.99 12.23 -19.41
C PHE A 276 -0.90 13.66 -18.90
N VAL A 277 -2.05 14.30 -18.71
CA VAL A 277 -2.14 15.68 -18.23
C VAL A 277 -2.99 15.73 -16.97
N SER A 278 -2.49 16.39 -15.94
CA SER A 278 -3.24 16.63 -14.71
C SER A 278 -3.07 18.07 -14.25
N ASP A 279 -4.19 18.78 -14.12
CA ASP A 279 -4.21 20.18 -13.69
C ASP A 279 -4.18 20.30 -12.16
N PHE A 280 -3.44 21.31 -11.68
CA PHE A 280 -3.39 21.67 -10.27
C PHE A 280 -3.26 23.19 -10.09
N SER A 281 -3.49 23.66 -8.89
CA SER A 281 -3.31 25.06 -8.52
C SER A 281 -2.49 25.18 -7.25
N ILE A 282 -1.71 26.25 -7.16
CA ILE A 282 -1.03 26.64 -5.93
C ILE A 282 -1.74 27.89 -5.45
N THR A 283 -2.36 27.80 -4.29
CA THR A 283 -2.91 28.97 -3.62
C THR A 283 -1.74 29.87 -3.31
N ALA A 284 -1.73 31.08 -3.89
CA ALA A 284 -0.80 32.09 -3.47
C ALA A 284 -1.01 32.25 -1.96
N LEU A 285 -0.03 31.82 -1.16
CA LEU A 285 0.15 32.38 0.15
C LEU A 285 0.27 33.87 -0.13
N SER A 286 -0.82 34.63 0.07
CA SER A 286 -0.69 36.07 0.29
C SER A 286 0.43 36.14 1.31
N GLU A 287 1.57 36.74 0.94
CA GLU A 287 2.71 36.85 1.84
C GLU A 287 2.15 37.25 3.19
N GLY A 288 2.05 36.26 4.06
CA GLY A 288 1.58 36.42 5.40
C GLY A 288 2.79 37.04 6.04
N ARG A 289 2.91 38.36 5.87
CA ARG A 289 3.69 39.29 6.66
C ARG A 289 3.91 38.59 7.97
N SER A 290 5.12 38.07 8.17
CA SER A 290 5.45 37.20 9.28
C SER A 290 4.84 37.80 10.53
N SER A 291 3.73 37.22 10.97
CA SER A 291 3.03 37.69 12.15
C SER A 291 3.74 37.06 13.34
N VAL A 292 5.04 37.31 13.43
CA VAL A 292 5.64 37.57 14.73
C VAL A 292 4.87 38.79 15.21
N ALA A 293 3.81 38.50 15.97
CA ALA A 293 2.80 39.45 16.37
C ALA A 293 3.51 40.76 16.74
N TRP A 294 3.25 41.83 16.02
CA TRP A 294 3.81 43.15 16.30
C TRP A 294 3.52 43.57 17.76
N TYR A 295 2.49 42.99 18.37
CA TYR A 295 2.20 43.03 19.81
C TYR A 295 3.32 42.49 20.71
N VAL A 296 4.15 41.53 20.27
CA VAL A 296 5.33 41.04 21.03
C VAL A 296 6.38 42.14 21.11
N TRP A 297 6.63 42.86 20.00
CA TRP A 297 7.52 44.02 20.00
C TRP A 297 6.95 45.22 20.76
N ILE A 298 5.62 45.44 20.71
CA ILE A 298 4.96 46.43 21.58
C ILE A 298 5.05 46.03 23.06
N GLY A 299 4.89 44.75 23.37
CA GLY A 299 5.04 44.22 24.73
C GLY A 299 6.44 44.48 25.27
N PHE A 300 7.48 44.17 24.49
CA PHE A 300 8.86 44.50 24.84
C PHE A 300 9.10 46.00 24.96
N GLY A 301 8.56 46.81 24.05
CA GLY A 301 8.67 48.27 24.11
C GLY A 301 8.02 48.88 25.36
N VAL A 302 6.81 48.44 25.72
CA VAL A 302 6.09 48.90 26.91
C VAL A 302 6.81 48.47 28.19
N VAL A 303 7.31 47.23 28.26
CA VAL A 303 8.09 46.74 29.41
C VAL A 303 9.40 47.52 29.57
N SER A 304 10.11 47.80 28.47
CA SER A 304 11.33 48.63 28.50
C SER A 304 11.06 50.06 28.95
N ILE A 305 9.95 50.67 28.52
CA ILE A 305 9.55 52.03 28.98
C ILE A 305 9.20 52.02 30.47
N ILE A 306 8.47 51.01 30.95
CA ILE A 306 8.14 50.88 32.37
C ILE A 306 9.42 50.72 33.21
N LEU A 307 10.35 49.85 32.80
CA LEU A 307 11.63 49.67 33.48
C LEU A 307 12.47 50.95 33.49
N LEU A 308 12.47 51.71 32.39
CA LEU A 308 13.19 52.98 32.30
C LEU A 308 12.58 54.06 33.20
N LEU A 309 11.25 54.11 33.31
CA LEU A 309 10.55 55.01 34.25
C LEU A 309 10.82 54.63 35.72
N VAL A 310 10.80 53.33 36.05
CA VAL A 310 11.17 52.84 37.39
C VAL A 310 12.63 53.17 37.71
N PHE A 311 13.54 53.02 36.75
CA PHE A 311 14.95 53.38 36.92
C PHE A 311 15.14 54.88 37.15
N ILE A 312 14.46 55.74 36.37
CA ILE A 312 14.48 57.19 36.58
C ILE A 312 13.90 57.58 37.95
N TRP A 313 12.83 56.92 38.39
CA TRP A 313 12.23 57.16 39.70
C TRP A 313 13.18 56.78 40.84
N LEU A 314 13.82 55.61 40.77
CA LEU A 314 14.84 55.18 41.72
C LEU A 314 16.06 56.11 41.73
N ALA A 315 16.50 56.57 40.55
CA ALA A 315 17.62 57.50 40.42
C ALA A 315 17.30 58.90 40.98
N LYS A 316 16.05 59.38 40.84
CA LYS A 316 15.59 60.62 41.48
C LYS A 316 15.40 60.48 42.99
N GLY A 317 14.96 59.31 43.47
CA GLY A 317 14.79 59.02 44.90
C GLY A 317 16.11 59.07 45.69
N ARG A 318 17.24 58.73 45.06
CA ARG A 318 18.57 58.80 45.70
C ARG A 318 19.16 60.21 45.78
N LYS A 319 18.60 61.21 45.09
CA LYS A 319 19.08 62.61 45.18
C LYS A 319 18.45 63.42 46.32
N LYS A 320 17.60 62.82 47.16
CA LYS A 320 17.00 63.49 48.34
C LYS A 320 17.61 63.08 49.69
N GLN A 321 18.75 62.40 49.68
CA GLN A 321 19.51 62.03 50.88
C GLN A 321 20.98 62.45 50.71
N ILE A 322 21.21 63.76 50.57
CA ILE A 322 22.43 64.46 50.98
C ILE A 322 21.95 65.76 51.64
#